data_AF-A0A7X9CDA3-F1
#
_entry.id   AF-A0A7X9CDA3-F1
#
_cell.length_a   1.000
_cell.length_b   1.000
_cell.length_c   1.000
_cell.angle_alpha   90.00
_cell.angle_beta   90.00
_cell.angle_gamma   90.00
#
_symmetry.space_group_name_H-M   'P 1'
#
loop_
_entity.id
_entity.type
_entity.pdbx_description
1 polymer ?
#
loop_
_entity_poly.entity_id
_entity_poly.type
_entity_poly.pdbx_seq_one_letter_code
_entity_poly.pdbx_strand_id
1 'polypeptide(L)'
;IIPYNYPRIMESLAKEYGIDIKYSKSNVSEIIGNLVQGENKFQYILNFDGIWASGILLDYLIGYNISLNRLVQELPEYFYIKKEIPCKWDHKGSIIRRLSEDHRDTAELIEGIRFIEDRGWALLIPDEEKPVFNLYIEGYSEEYAEELGMLYDEKIRKMVDSSQ
;
A
#
# COMPACT_ATOMS: atom_id res chain seq x y z
N ILE A 1 -3.80 11.34 5.61
CA ILE A 1 -4.31 9.95 5.67
C ILE A 1 -3.75 9.22 4.47
N ILE A 2 -3.16 8.05 4.68
CA ILE A 2 -2.54 7.25 3.62
C ILE A 2 -3.11 5.83 3.68
N PRO A 3 -3.50 5.22 2.54
CA PRO A 3 -3.94 3.82 2.52
C PRO A 3 -2.84 2.90 3.02
N TYR A 4 -3.19 1.85 3.76
CA TYR A 4 -2.21 0.97 4.38
C TYR A 4 -1.33 0.30 3.33
N ASN A 5 -1.86 -0.05 2.15
CA ASN A 5 -1.07 -0.67 1.09
C ASN A 5 -0.05 0.24 0.39
N TYR A 6 0.00 1.56 0.67
CA TYR A 6 0.93 2.47 -0.02
C TYR A 6 2.38 2.31 0.45
N PRO A 7 3.36 2.72 -0.40
CA PRO A 7 4.76 2.78 -0.03
C PRO A 7 5.01 3.57 1.26
N ARG A 8 5.86 3.07 2.13
CA ARG A 8 6.33 3.72 3.36
C ARG A 8 7.39 4.77 3.11
N ILE A 9 7.94 4.89 1.91
CA ILE A 9 8.70 6.08 1.54
C ILE A 9 7.91 7.38 1.79
N MET A 10 6.58 7.31 1.78
CA MET A 10 5.69 8.42 2.16
C MET A 10 5.90 8.90 3.60
N GLU A 11 6.35 8.04 4.52
CA GLU A 11 6.70 8.43 5.89
C GLU A 11 7.91 9.37 5.90
N SER A 12 8.95 9.03 5.10
CA SER A 12 10.15 9.85 4.94
C SER A 12 9.81 11.21 4.32
N LEU A 13 8.99 11.20 3.26
CA LEU A 13 8.52 12.42 2.62
C LEU A 13 7.71 13.28 3.59
N ALA A 14 6.76 12.71 4.31
CA ALA A 14 5.95 13.46 5.27
C ALA A 14 6.80 14.07 6.38
N LYS A 15 7.81 13.34 6.88
CA LYS A 15 8.75 13.84 7.88
C LYS A 15 9.56 15.04 7.39
N GLU A 16 9.99 15.03 6.13
CA GLU A 16 10.72 16.16 5.51
C GLU A 16 9.88 17.45 5.52
N TYR A 17 8.58 17.34 5.27
CA TYR A 17 7.65 18.47 5.25
C TYR A 17 6.97 18.74 6.61
N GLY A 18 7.33 18.00 7.67
CA GLY A 18 6.73 18.16 9.01
C GLY A 18 5.24 17.81 9.05
N ILE A 19 4.80 16.85 8.23
CA ILE A 19 3.42 16.41 8.11
C ILE A 19 3.22 15.13 8.94
N ASP A 20 2.20 15.13 9.80
CA ASP A 20 1.78 13.91 10.48
C ASP A 20 0.96 13.02 9.54
N ILE A 21 1.39 11.77 9.40
CA ILE A 21 0.69 10.76 8.62
C ILE A 21 -0.08 9.81 9.54
N LYS A 22 -1.26 9.43 9.07
CA LYS A 22 -2.09 8.40 9.66
C LYS A 22 -2.41 7.38 8.59
N TYR A 23 -2.01 6.14 8.82
CA TYR A 23 -2.42 5.02 7.96
C TYR A 23 -3.88 4.64 8.25
N SER A 24 -4.62 4.38 7.18
CA SER A 24 -6.00 3.86 7.19
C SER A 24 -6.03 2.54 6.43
N LYS A 25 -7.02 1.69 6.72
CA LYS A 25 -7.35 0.58 5.81
C LYS A 25 -7.54 1.09 4.38
N SER A 26 -7.24 0.24 3.42
CA SER A 26 -7.10 0.61 2.01
C SER A 26 -8.42 0.66 1.26
N ASN A 27 -9.52 0.17 1.85
CA ASN A 27 -10.84 0.29 1.25
C ASN A 27 -11.33 1.75 1.22
N VAL A 28 -12.10 2.07 0.18
CA VAL A 28 -12.56 3.43 -0.12
C VAL A 28 -13.39 4.03 1.02
N SER A 29 -14.26 3.22 1.64
CA SER A 29 -15.15 3.69 2.72
C SER A 29 -14.38 4.15 3.96
N GLU A 30 -13.35 3.42 4.37
CA GLU A 30 -12.47 3.78 5.49
C GLU A 30 -11.66 5.04 5.17
N ILE A 31 -11.15 5.17 3.95
CA ILE A 31 -10.40 6.36 3.52
C ILE A 31 -11.30 7.59 3.58
N ILE A 32 -12.48 7.55 2.94
CA ILE A 32 -13.45 8.65 2.95
C ILE A 32 -13.87 8.96 4.39
N GLY A 33 -14.22 7.94 5.18
CA GLY A 33 -14.63 8.10 6.56
C GLY A 33 -13.58 8.82 7.40
N ASN A 34 -12.31 8.43 7.29
CA ASN A 34 -11.21 9.10 7.98
C ASN A 34 -10.99 10.53 7.47
N LEU A 35 -11.12 10.79 6.16
CA LEU A 35 -10.94 12.13 5.58
C LEU A 35 -12.05 13.10 6.00
N VAL A 36 -13.29 12.64 6.15
CA VAL A 36 -14.43 13.44 6.61
C VAL A 36 -14.29 13.80 8.10
N GLN A 37 -13.70 12.91 8.90
CA GLN A 37 -13.45 13.19 10.33
C GLN A 37 -12.34 14.22 10.56
N GLY A 38 -11.49 14.49 9.56
CA GLY A 38 -10.43 15.48 9.64
C GLY A 38 -10.81 16.80 8.95
N GLU A 39 -10.06 17.87 9.24
CA GLU A 39 -10.12 19.08 8.42
C GLU A 39 -9.43 18.83 7.08
N ASN A 40 -10.20 18.57 6.03
CA ASN A 40 -9.65 18.30 4.70
C ASN A 40 -9.89 19.47 3.74
N LYS A 41 -8.79 20.14 3.35
CA LYS A 41 -8.81 21.20 2.32
C LYS A 41 -8.96 20.65 0.89
N PHE A 42 -8.66 19.37 0.67
CA PHE A 42 -8.64 18.72 -0.63
C PHE A 42 -9.82 17.76 -0.79
N GLN A 43 -11.02 18.35 -0.99
CA GLN A 43 -12.26 17.60 -1.14
C GLN A 43 -12.31 16.71 -2.40
N TYR A 44 -11.46 16.94 -3.40
CA TYR A 44 -11.39 16.08 -4.60
C TYR A 44 -11.09 14.62 -4.24
N ILE A 45 -10.34 14.38 -3.15
CA ILE A 45 -10.03 13.05 -2.64
C ILE A 45 -11.30 12.32 -2.19
N LEU A 46 -12.30 13.04 -1.68
CA LEU A 46 -13.58 12.46 -1.25
C LEU A 46 -14.42 12.00 -2.45
N ASN A 47 -14.32 12.72 -3.58
CA ASN A 47 -15.09 12.45 -4.79
C ASN A 47 -14.36 11.54 -5.79
N PHE A 48 -13.09 11.18 -5.52
CA PHE A 48 -12.20 10.52 -6.48
C PHE A 48 -12.23 11.18 -7.87
N ASP A 49 -12.27 12.51 -7.89
CA ASP A 49 -12.41 13.30 -9.12
C ASP A 49 -11.04 13.53 -9.77
N GLY A 50 -10.71 12.71 -10.76
CA GLY A 50 -9.46 12.82 -11.52
C GLY A 50 -9.35 14.09 -12.36
N ILE A 51 -10.46 14.69 -12.80
CA ILE A 51 -10.45 15.94 -13.58
C ILE A 51 -10.07 17.09 -12.65
N TRP A 52 -10.69 17.17 -11.47
CA TRP A 52 -10.35 18.19 -10.49
C TRP A 52 -8.91 18.03 -9.98
N ALA A 53 -8.48 16.80 -9.66
CA ALA A 53 -7.10 16.52 -9.28
C ALA A 53 -6.09 17.00 -10.34
N SER A 54 -6.38 16.74 -11.62
CA SER A 54 -5.55 17.21 -12.74
C SER A 54 -5.50 18.73 -12.81
N GLY A 55 -6.64 19.41 -12.59
CA GLY A 55 -6.69 20.87 -12.53
C GLY A 55 -5.84 21.45 -11.41
N ILE A 56 -5.88 20.87 -10.20
CA ILE A 56 -5.04 21.28 -9.06
C ILE A 56 -3.55 21.06 -9.37
N LEU A 57 -3.20 19.92 -9.97
CA LEU A 57 -1.83 19.65 -10.38
C LEU A 57 -1.33 20.69 -11.40
N LEU A 58 -2.14 20.99 -12.43
CA LEU A 58 -1.79 21.99 -13.43
C LEU A 58 -1.65 23.39 -12.84
N ASP A 59 -2.57 23.79 -11.95
CA ASP A 59 -2.51 25.06 -11.24
C ASP A 59 -1.22 25.20 -10.41
N TYR A 60 -0.84 24.13 -9.71
CA TYR A 60 0.42 24.05 -8.98
C TYR A 60 1.65 24.19 -9.91
N LEU A 61 1.70 23.41 -10.99
CA LEU A 61 2.84 23.45 -11.94
C LEU A 61 3.03 24.84 -12.55
N ILE A 62 1.92 25.49 -12.94
CA ILE A 62 1.93 26.85 -13.51
C ILE A 62 2.31 27.89 -12.44
N GLY A 63 1.69 27.82 -11.25
CA GLY A 63 1.88 28.78 -10.17
C GLY A 63 3.32 28.82 -9.65
N TYR A 64 4.02 27.68 -9.65
CA TYR A 64 5.42 27.59 -9.24
C TYR A 64 6.41 27.58 -10.40
N ASN A 65 5.93 27.65 -11.65
CA ASN A 65 6.75 27.58 -12.87
C ASN A 65 7.72 26.37 -12.87
N ILE A 66 7.20 25.20 -12.50
CA ILE A 66 7.93 23.94 -12.47
C ILE A 66 7.37 22.96 -13.49
N SER A 67 8.22 22.09 -14.02
CA SER A 67 7.78 21.00 -14.89
C SER A 67 7.36 19.79 -14.05
N LEU A 68 6.46 18.98 -14.60
CA LEU A 68 6.08 17.70 -13.97
C LEU A 68 7.29 16.80 -13.76
N ASN A 69 8.22 16.75 -14.72
CA ASN A 69 9.43 15.94 -14.60
C ASN A 69 10.29 16.37 -13.40
N ARG A 70 10.43 17.69 -13.16
CA ARG A 70 11.16 18.20 -12.00
C ARG A 70 10.48 17.78 -10.70
N LEU A 71 9.15 17.93 -10.62
CA LEU A 71 8.39 17.53 -9.44
C LEU A 71 8.54 16.03 -9.14
N VAL A 72 8.53 15.19 -10.19
CA VAL A 72 8.76 13.74 -10.04
C VAL A 72 10.19 13.44 -9.56
N GLN A 73 11.20 14.17 -10.03
CA GLN A 73 12.59 14.00 -9.58
C GLN A 73 12.84 14.44 -8.14
N GLU A 74 11.93 15.22 -7.55
CA GLU A 74 11.97 15.60 -6.13
C GLU A 74 11.37 14.50 -5.23
N LEU A 75 10.67 13.52 -5.80
CA LEU A 75 10.18 12.38 -5.03
C LEU A 75 11.35 11.46 -4.67
N PRO A 76 11.34 10.91 -3.44
CA PRO A 76 12.32 9.91 -3.05
C PRO A 76 12.18 8.66 -3.92
N GLU A 77 13.30 8.02 -4.27
CA GLU A 77 13.28 6.73 -4.96
C GLU A 77 12.68 5.65 -4.06
N TYR A 78 11.84 4.79 -4.65
CA TYR A 78 11.24 3.65 -3.97
C TYR A 78 11.01 2.52 -4.96
N PHE A 79 11.11 1.28 -4.48
CA PHE A 79 10.93 0.08 -5.31
C PHE A 79 9.74 -0.69 -4.78
N TYR A 80 8.64 -0.63 -5.54
CA TYR A 80 7.35 -1.11 -5.08
C TYR A 80 6.71 -2.02 -6.12
N ILE A 81 6.32 -3.22 -5.69
CA ILE A 81 5.78 -4.26 -6.57
C ILE A 81 4.42 -4.70 -6.05
N LYS A 82 3.46 -4.88 -6.97
CA LYS A 82 2.17 -5.53 -6.70
C LYS A 82 2.10 -6.85 -7.45
N LYS A 83 1.72 -7.92 -6.76
CA LYS A 83 1.39 -9.24 -7.32
C LYS A 83 0.00 -9.68 -6.88
N GLU A 84 -0.61 -10.55 -7.68
CA GLU A 84 -1.88 -11.21 -7.33
C GLU A 84 -1.66 -12.73 -7.23
N ILE A 85 -2.14 -13.32 -6.14
CA ILE A 85 -2.02 -14.76 -5.86
C ILE A 85 -3.43 -15.37 -5.84
N PRO A 86 -3.81 -16.17 -6.86
CA PRO A 86 -5.10 -16.85 -6.88
C PRO A 86 -5.27 -17.81 -5.69
N CYS A 87 -6.47 -17.87 -5.14
CA CYS A 87 -6.83 -18.78 -4.06
C CYS A 87 -8.32 -19.17 -4.15
N LYS A 88 -8.78 -20.25 -3.51
CA LYS A 88 -10.23 -20.47 -3.40
C LYS A 88 -10.81 -19.50 -2.38
N TRP A 89 -12.04 -19.04 -2.61
CA TRP A 89 -12.78 -18.16 -1.69
C TRP A 89 -12.77 -18.67 -0.25
N ASP A 90 -13.05 -19.96 -0.07
CA ASP A 90 -13.18 -20.60 1.24
C ASP A 90 -11.87 -20.61 2.05
N HIS A 91 -10.71 -20.47 1.39
CA HIS A 91 -9.41 -20.52 2.05
C HIS A 91 -8.85 -19.14 2.43
N LYS A 92 -9.47 -18.04 1.97
CA LYS A 92 -8.96 -16.69 2.25
C LYS A 92 -8.84 -16.39 3.73
N GLY A 93 -9.93 -16.61 4.46
CA GLY A 93 -10.01 -16.35 5.88
C GLY A 93 -9.09 -17.26 6.70
N SER A 94 -9.05 -18.56 6.36
CA SER A 94 -8.22 -19.53 7.09
C SER A 94 -6.72 -19.27 6.91
N ILE A 95 -6.27 -18.94 5.70
CA ILE A 95 -4.86 -18.63 5.41
C ILE A 95 -4.43 -17.36 6.14
N ILE A 96 -5.20 -16.27 6.05
CA ILE A 96 -4.87 -15.02 6.76
C ILE A 96 -4.85 -15.24 8.27
N ARG A 97 -5.82 -15.96 8.81
CA ARG A 97 -5.86 -16.28 10.24
C ARG A 97 -4.64 -17.06 10.69
N ARG A 98 -4.30 -18.13 9.97
CA ARG A 98 -3.11 -18.95 10.26
C ARG A 98 -1.84 -18.12 10.20
N LEU A 99 -1.66 -17.32 9.14
CA LEU A 99 -0.51 -16.44 8.99
C LEU A 99 -0.40 -15.41 10.13
N SER A 100 -1.54 -14.84 10.54
CA SER A 100 -1.62 -13.87 11.63
C SER A 100 -1.29 -14.50 12.98
N GLU A 101 -1.73 -15.74 13.21
CA GLU A 101 -1.42 -16.50 14.43
C GLU A 101 0.07 -16.87 14.47
N ASP A 102 0.64 -17.34 13.35
CA ASP A 102 2.05 -17.75 13.24
C ASP A 102 3.04 -16.57 13.38
N HIS A 103 2.62 -15.34 13.08
CA HIS A 103 3.50 -14.15 13.04
C HIS A 103 2.99 -13.02 13.95
N ARG A 104 2.23 -13.34 14.99
CA ARG A 104 1.56 -12.36 15.86
C ARG A 104 2.49 -11.29 16.45
N ASP A 105 3.71 -11.69 16.79
CA ASP A 105 4.69 -10.84 17.46
C ASP A 105 5.72 -10.21 16.49
N THR A 106 5.73 -10.64 15.22
CA THR A 106 6.75 -10.26 14.23
C THR A 106 6.18 -9.54 13.01
N ALA A 107 4.86 -9.51 12.85
CA ALA A 107 4.18 -8.89 11.72
C ALA A 107 3.16 -7.83 12.18
N GLU A 108 2.87 -6.86 11.31
CA GLU A 108 1.79 -5.92 11.55
C GLU A 108 0.47 -6.46 10.97
N LEU A 109 -0.61 -6.37 11.76
CA LEU A 109 -1.90 -7.03 11.47
C LEU A 109 -3.06 -6.03 11.34
N ILE A 110 -2.79 -4.82 10.80
CA ILE A 110 -3.80 -3.75 10.66
C ILE A 110 -4.82 -4.09 9.56
N GLU A 111 -4.32 -4.51 8.40
CA GLU A 111 -5.10 -4.93 7.25
C GLU A 111 -4.36 -6.05 6.54
N GLY A 112 -4.86 -7.28 6.66
CA GLY A 112 -4.12 -8.46 6.24
C GLY A 112 -2.91 -8.72 7.14
N ILE A 113 -1.77 -9.07 6.54
CA ILE A 113 -0.51 -9.30 7.26
C ILE A 113 0.64 -8.61 6.55
N ARG A 114 1.36 -7.74 7.26
CA ARG A 114 2.61 -7.14 6.80
C ARG A 114 3.81 -7.76 7.51
N PHE A 115 4.63 -8.42 6.74
CA PHE A 115 5.94 -8.92 7.15
C PHE A 115 6.96 -7.78 7.02
N ILE A 116 7.66 -7.50 8.12
CA ILE A 116 8.70 -6.48 8.19
C ILE A 116 10.05 -7.17 8.06
N GLU A 117 10.86 -6.73 7.10
CA GLU A 117 12.22 -7.21 6.87
C GLU A 117 13.22 -6.06 7.06
N ASP A 118 14.51 -6.39 7.15
CA ASP A 118 15.58 -5.41 7.43
C ASP A 118 15.63 -4.26 6.41
N ARG A 119 15.29 -4.52 5.15
CA ARG A 119 15.43 -3.55 4.04
C ARG A 119 14.19 -3.45 3.16
N GLY A 120 13.02 -3.80 3.71
CA GLY A 120 11.77 -3.79 2.98
C GLY A 120 10.62 -4.41 3.76
N TRP A 121 9.49 -4.60 3.09
CA TRP A 121 8.34 -5.28 3.67
C TRP A 121 7.50 -5.96 2.59
N ALA A 122 6.73 -6.95 3.00
CA ALA A 122 5.72 -7.61 2.19
C ALA A 122 4.36 -7.57 2.89
N LEU A 123 3.31 -7.16 2.19
CA LEU A 123 1.95 -7.00 2.72
C LEU A 123 1.00 -7.88 1.91
N LEU A 124 0.37 -8.83 2.58
CA LEU A 124 -0.64 -9.69 2.00
C LEU A 124 -2.03 -9.27 2.45
N ILE A 125 -2.88 -8.88 1.51
CA ILE A 125 -4.27 -8.47 1.76
C ILE A 125 -5.21 -9.39 0.99
N PRO A 126 -6.24 -10.01 1.62
CA PRO A 126 -7.30 -10.69 0.88
C PRO A 126 -8.12 -9.68 0.09
N ASP A 127 -8.32 -9.92 -1.20
CA ASP A 127 -9.19 -9.08 -2.01
C ASP A 127 -10.65 -9.19 -1.53
N GLU A 128 -11.42 -8.11 -1.55
CA GLU A 128 -12.80 -8.12 -1.06
C GLU A 128 -13.78 -8.73 -2.08
N GLU A 129 -13.45 -8.68 -3.38
CA GLU A 129 -14.40 -8.98 -4.47
C GLU A 129 -13.98 -10.15 -5.36
N LYS A 130 -12.69 -10.53 -5.37
CA LYS A 130 -12.13 -11.54 -6.28
C LYS A 130 -11.41 -12.64 -5.51
N PRO A 131 -11.37 -13.90 -5.97
CA PRO A 131 -10.66 -15.02 -5.31
C PRO A 131 -9.11 -14.92 -5.40
N VAL A 132 -8.54 -13.80 -4.97
CA VAL A 132 -7.10 -13.54 -4.99
C VAL A 132 -6.65 -12.90 -3.67
N PHE A 133 -5.37 -13.07 -3.35
CA PHE A 133 -4.65 -12.21 -2.44
C PHE A 133 -3.86 -11.18 -3.23
N ASN A 134 -3.89 -9.93 -2.78
CA ASN A 134 -2.99 -8.89 -3.25
C ASN A 134 -1.73 -8.90 -2.37
N LEU A 135 -0.58 -9.15 -2.99
CA LEU A 135 0.73 -9.07 -2.35
C LEU A 135 1.43 -7.79 -2.80
N TYR A 136 1.70 -6.90 -1.85
CA TYR A 136 2.42 -5.66 -2.07
C TYR A 136 3.80 -5.76 -1.44
N ILE A 137 4.84 -5.32 -2.14
CA ILE A 137 6.21 -5.39 -1.68
C ILE A 137 6.84 -4.02 -1.84
N GLU A 138 7.60 -3.60 -0.82
CA GLU A 138 8.53 -2.49 -0.95
C GLU A 138 9.92 -2.97 -0.57
N GLY A 139 10.92 -2.61 -1.38
CA GLY A 139 12.32 -2.91 -1.13
C GLY A 139 13.20 -1.67 -1.24
N TYR A 140 14.39 -1.74 -0.66
CA TYR A 140 15.40 -0.69 -0.77
C TYR A 140 16.02 -0.58 -2.18
N SER A 141 15.94 -1.64 -2.99
CA SER A 141 16.37 -1.72 -4.38
C SER A 141 15.37 -2.53 -5.20
N GLU A 142 15.41 -2.39 -6.51
CA GLU A 142 14.60 -3.17 -7.45
C GLU A 142 14.85 -4.67 -7.27
N GLU A 143 16.12 -5.09 -7.28
CA GLU A 143 16.55 -6.47 -7.08
C GLU A 143 16.00 -7.04 -5.76
N TYR A 144 16.11 -6.28 -4.66
CA TYR A 144 15.63 -6.75 -3.37
C TYR A 144 14.11 -6.83 -3.30
N ALA A 145 13.38 -5.87 -3.90
CA ALA A 145 11.93 -5.92 -3.99
C ALA A 145 11.47 -7.15 -4.81
N GLU A 146 12.18 -7.49 -5.89
CA GLU A 146 11.91 -8.67 -6.69
C GLU A 146 12.18 -9.96 -5.91
N GLU A 147 13.36 -10.10 -5.29
CA GLU A 147 13.73 -11.25 -4.46
C GLU A 147 12.71 -11.47 -3.34
N LEU A 148 12.39 -10.41 -2.61
CA LEU A 148 11.41 -10.43 -1.52
C LEU A 148 10.02 -10.82 -2.03
N GLY A 149 9.64 -10.26 -3.19
CA GLY A 149 8.38 -10.59 -3.86
C GLY A 149 8.33 -12.01 -4.41
N MET A 150 9.45 -12.64 -4.76
CA MET A 150 9.50 -14.06 -5.14
C MET A 150 9.38 -14.95 -3.91
N LEU A 151 10.13 -14.64 -2.85
CA LEU A 151 10.11 -15.38 -1.58
C LEU A 151 8.70 -15.49 -1.00
N TYR A 152 8.00 -14.36 -0.89
CA TYR A 152 6.65 -14.34 -0.31
C TYR A 152 5.60 -14.95 -1.24
N ASP A 153 5.68 -14.70 -2.55
CA ASP A 153 4.77 -15.33 -3.52
C ASP A 153 4.86 -16.86 -3.46
N GLU A 154 6.07 -17.43 -3.45
CA GLU A 154 6.25 -18.88 -3.32
C GLU A 154 5.77 -19.43 -1.99
N LYS A 155 6.09 -18.76 -0.87
CA LYS A 155 5.67 -19.16 0.48
C LYS A 155 4.14 -19.24 0.57
N ILE A 156 3.45 -18.22 0.03
CA ILE A 156 1.99 -18.15 0.08
C ILE A 156 1.35 -19.17 -0.87
N ARG A 157 1.87 -19.34 -2.09
CA ARG A 157 1.38 -20.36 -3.03
C ARG A 157 1.45 -21.76 -2.45
N LYS A 158 2.58 -22.13 -1.83
CA LYS A 158 2.72 -23.42 -1.13
C LYS A 158 1.66 -23.62 -0.05
N MET A 159 1.31 -22.57 0.69
CA MET A 159 0.25 -22.64 1.71
C MET A 159 -1.14 -22.78 1.07
N VAL A 160 -1.41 -22.05 0.00
CA VAL A 160 -2.67 -22.15 -0.77
C VAL A 160 -2.84 -23.57 -1.32
N ASP A 161 -1.79 -24.15 -1.90
CA ASP A 161 -1.81 -25.50 -2.49
C ASP A 161 -1.92 -26.59 -1.42
N SER A 162 -1.26 -26.44 -0.26
CA SER A 162 -1.38 -27.38 0.86
C SER A 162 -2.76 -27.37 1.53
N SER A 163 -3.56 -26.34 1.27
CA SER A 163 -4.92 -26.19 1.78
C SER A 163 -5.98 -26.67 0.78
N GLN A 164 -5.59 -27.11 -0.42
CA GLN A 164 -6.50 -27.63 -1.46
C GLN A 164 -7.00 -29.04 -1.17
#